data_AF-A0A9W7AMC0-F1
#
_entry.id   AF-A0A9W7AMC0-F1
#
_cell.length_a   1.000
_cell.length_b   1.000
_cell.length_c   1.000
_cell.angle_alpha   90.00
_cell.angle_beta   90.00
_cell.angle_gamma   90.00
#
_symmetry.space_group_name_H-M   'P 1'
#
loop_
_entity.id
_entity.type
_entity.pdbx_description
1 polymer ?
#
loop_
_entity_poly.entity_id
_entity_poly.type
_entity_poly.pdbx_seq_one_letter_code
_entity_poly.pdbx_strand_id
1 'polypeptide(L)'
;MRTYTHGAGRSSRLHSTVYDIFDKRRSDCFDNLVAQSSSSDSAFDEFMSDKAQTVQDVHFVPLPTVRRPDPNKALDLIGFSRSAASLLNLDPSEKSTSDFLKTFSGADTTSSIPANPPFASVYGCHCGDQYFGQLGDGRAVTILETDSSNNGQRYEVQLKGSTTTPFSRGFDGRAALRGCIRELLGSEGLASLGVPTQRVLSVIGTNDFIDRPWYRDDPTSSSSTTTSKFPPNKMISERAAVLTRFASSFLRFGHFEIHFMREEHELLKKLIIHSFKVEFPHLLSSTPPLDFDEQIKRFVNEVVDRQAKLVAEWLRVGYTQGNMNSDNTAIGGYTLDLGPFAFMEKYDRHFQPFTSDTMGRFSFTAQPSAVLLALQIWTTAVVSACDDEEIAGAVLGDVPKIFRERFMHHWTEVRKKKLGLSLWNPKSDQQLWADLEELMSETPRGVDYTVLFARLSEVEDVGDLELKLFDAFYCFEGGGSLDKKWLLLWRDWVGCYCGRIRNEVPEDRAKIMTRSNPRIIPRNWMMYECYTAAEESDLSLLEATMEALESPYDEVSSGKHVDDRFLRRTPREYQDKPGLAFLS
;
A
#
# COMPACT_ATOMS: atom_id res chain seq x y z
N MET A 1 -35.64 41.95 -29.73
CA MET A 1 -34.41 42.25 -30.51
C MET A 1 -33.55 43.23 -29.71
N ARG A 2 -32.52 42.73 -29.02
CA ARG A 2 -31.21 43.33 -28.68
C ARG A 2 -30.66 42.64 -27.45
N THR A 3 -29.89 41.61 -27.77
CA THR A 3 -28.90 40.88 -26.99
C THR A 3 -27.92 41.81 -26.29
N TYR A 4 -27.65 41.56 -25.01
CA TYR A 4 -26.40 41.97 -24.35
C TYR A 4 -25.59 40.70 -24.07
N THR A 5 -24.56 40.51 -24.88
CA THR A 5 -23.53 39.48 -24.73
C THR A 5 -22.38 40.00 -23.86
N HIS A 6 -21.96 39.11 -22.95
CA HIS A 6 -20.68 38.96 -22.24
C HIS A 6 -19.63 40.08 -22.19
N GLY A 7 -19.21 40.35 -20.95
CA GLY A 7 -17.81 40.55 -20.60
C GLY A 7 -17.47 39.70 -19.38
N ALA A 8 -17.16 38.42 -19.59
CA ALA A 8 -16.59 37.54 -18.56
C ALA A 8 -15.13 37.92 -18.35
N GLY A 9 -14.83 38.57 -17.21
CA GLY A 9 -13.47 38.70 -16.72
C GLY A 9 -13.00 37.37 -16.17
N ARG A 10 -12.47 36.48 -17.03
CA ARG A 10 -11.60 35.38 -16.58
C ARG A 10 -10.28 36.00 -16.12
N SER A 11 -10.22 36.36 -14.84
CA SER A 11 -8.95 36.49 -14.14
C SER A 11 -8.32 35.10 -14.09
N SER A 12 -7.15 34.96 -14.70
CA SER A 12 -6.30 33.79 -14.57
C SER A 12 -5.87 33.60 -13.11
N ARG A 13 -6.58 32.77 -12.34
CA ARG A 13 -6.02 32.19 -11.13
C ARG A 13 -4.96 31.18 -11.58
N LEU A 14 -3.69 31.56 -11.46
CA LEU A 14 -2.54 30.76 -11.88
C LEU A 14 -2.13 29.70 -10.83
N HIS A 15 -2.78 29.66 -9.67
CA HIS A 15 -2.50 28.72 -8.58
C HIS A 15 -3.80 28.06 -8.11
N SER A 16 -3.79 26.73 -8.00
CA SER A 16 -4.89 25.97 -7.42
C SER A 16 -4.80 26.00 -5.89
N THR A 17 -5.84 26.53 -5.27
CA THR A 17 -6.02 26.58 -3.82
C THR A 17 -6.52 25.23 -3.29
N VAL A 18 -6.41 25.00 -1.98
CA VAL A 18 -7.02 23.83 -1.31
C VAL A 18 -8.50 23.67 -1.65
N TYR A 19 -9.20 24.77 -1.91
CA TYR A 19 -10.62 24.79 -2.28
C TYR A 19 -10.90 24.36 -3.72
N ASP A 20 -9.95 24.51 -4.64
CA ASP A 20 -10.17 24.17 -6.05
C ASP A 20 -10.27 22.64 -6.27
N ILE A 21 -9.71 21.82 -5.37
CA ILE A 21 -9.95 20.37 -5.35
C ILE A 21 -11.43 20.08 -5.10
N PHE A 22 -12.07 20.89 -4.27
CA PHE A 22 -13.49 20.75 -3.99
C PHE A 22 -14.35 21.27 -5.15
N ASP A 23 -13.91 22.21 -5.98
CA ASP A 23 -14.75 22.68 -7.09
C ASP A 23 -14.97 21.64 -8.22
N LYS A 24 -14.15 20.57 -8.27
CA LYS A 24 -14.33 19.41 -9.18
C LYS A 24 -15.00 18.21 -8.52
N ARG A 25 -15.73 18.46 -7.42
CA ARG A 25 -16.55 17.47 -6.70
C ARG A 25 -17.56 16.78 -7.60
N ARG A 26 -17.85 15.52 -7.27
CA ARG A 26 -18.98 14.78 -7.81
C ARG A 26 -20.19 14.85 -6.88
N SER A 27 -21.37 15.05 -7.46
CA SER A 27 -22.65 15.15 -6.75
C SER A 27 -23.49 13.86 -6.81
N ASP A 28 -23.09 12.89 -7.64
CA ASP A 28 -23.79 11.61 -7.84
C ASP A 28 -23.32 10.50 -6.89
N CYS A 29 -22.52 10.87 -5.89
CA CYS A 29 -21.83 9.93 -5.03
C CYS A 29 -22.78 9.41 -3.95
N PHE A 30 -23.12 8.13 -4.08
CA PHE A 30 -23.79 7.30 -3.08
C PHE A 30 -25.30 7.47 -2.85
N ASP A 31 -26.02 8.20 -3.69
CA ASP A 31 -27.50 8.31 -3.63
C ASP A 31 -28.23 6.95 -3.62
N ASN A 32 -27.54 5.83 -3.86
CA ASN A 32 -28.12 4.50 -4.04
C ASN A 32 -27.61 3.39 -3.10
N LEU A 33 -26.64 3.62 -2.20
CA LEU A 33 -26.05 2.54 -1.34
C LEU A 33 -26.70 2.42 0.07
N VAL A 34 -27.98 2.75 0.15
CA VAL A 34 -28.84 2.53 1.31
C VAL A 34 -29.96 1.57 0.88
N ALA A 35 -30.23 0.51 1.64
CA ALA A 35 -31.50 -0.21 1.52
C ALA A 35 -32.59 0.69 2.12
N GLN A 36 -33.71 0.87 1.40
CA GLN A 36 -34.70 1.91 1.74
C GLN A 36 -35.09 1.93 3.23
N SER A 37 -35.21 3.15 3.77
CA SER A 37 -35.82 3.56 5.06
C SER A 37 -34.99 3.49 6.35
N SER A 38 -34.27 4.57 6.64
CA SER A 38 -34.10 5.08 8.02
C SER A 38 -33.77 6.57 8.02
N SER A 39 -34.65 7.37 7.42
CA SER A 39 -34.60 8.84 7.43
C SER A 39 -35.12 9.43 8.76
N SER A 40 -34.60 9.00 9.90
CA SER A 40 -34.94 9.63 11.19
C SER A 40 -33.68 10.01 11.96
N ASP A 41 -33.59 11.30 12.31
CA ASP A 41 -32.55 11.90 13.16
C ASP A 41 -32.37 11.16 14.51
N SER A 42 -33.35 10.35 14.94
CA SER A 42 -33.28 9.53 16.16
C SER A 42 -32.39 8.29 16.07
N ALA A 43 -32.15 7.73 14.87
CA ALA A 43 -31.24 6.60 14.71
C ALA A 43 -29.78 7.08 14.82
N PHE A 44 -29.53 8.33 14.44
CA PHE A 44 -28.23 8.98 14.43
C PHE A 44 -27.61 9.18 15.82
N ASP A 45 -28.40 9.66 16.79
CA ASP A 45 -27.93 9.80 18.18
C ASP A 45 -27.64 8.44 18.84
N GLU A 46 -28.27 7.36 18.33
CA GLU A 46 -27.97 6.00 18.74
C GLU A 46 -26.60 5.55 18.19
N PHE A 47 -26.28 5.84 16.92
CA PHE A 47 -25.02 5.48 16.24
C PHE A 47 -23.74 6.06 16.87
N MET A 48 -23.84 7.18 17.59
CA MET A 48 -22.70 7.88 18.21
C MET A 48 -22.40 7.44 19.65
N SER A 49 -23.05 6.38 20.16
CA SER A 49 -22.74 5.84 21.49
C SER A 49 -21.39 5.11 21.53
N ASP A 50 -20.67 5.16 22.66
CA ASP A 50 -19.37 4.49 22.87
C ASP A 50 -19.41 2.93 22.82
N LYS A 51 -20.55 2.33 22.44
CA LYS A 51 -20.71 0.89 22.31
C LYS A 51 -20.52 0.48 20.86
N ALA A 52 -19.79 -0.61 20.62
CA ALA A 52 -19.68 -1.20 19.29
C ALA A 52 -21.09 -1.51 18.74
N GLN A 53 -21.47 -0.86 17.66
CA GLN A 53 -22.79 -1.03 17.06
C GLN A 53 -22.73 -1.86 15.79
N THR A 54 -23.70 -2.76 15.65
CA THR A 54 -23.95 -3.44 14.38
C THR A 54 -24.65 -2.44 13.46
N VAL A 55 -23.99 -2.09 12.35
CA VAL A 55 -24.54 -1.25 11.29
C VAL A 55 -24.93 -2.17 10.15
N GLN A 56 -26.21 -2.22 9.79
CA GLN A 56 -26.81 -3.09 8.76
C GLN A 56 -27.53 -2.26 7.70
N ASP A 57 -27.85 -2.88 6.56
CA ASP A 57 -28.67 -2.29 5.49
C ASP A 57 -28.10 -1.02 4.82
N VAL A 58 -26.87 -0.65 5.15
CA VAL A 58 -26.15 0.51 4.61
C VAL A 58 -24.68 0.16 4.32
N HIS A 59 -24.10 0.84 3.34
CA HIS A 59 -22.67 0.70 3.03
C HIS A 59 -21.77 1.67 3.83
N PHE A 60 -22.33 2.80 4.27
CA PHE A 60 -21.60 3.82 5.03
C PHE A 60 -22.52 4.59 5.97
N VAL A 61 -21.90 5.27 6.93
CA VAL A 61 -22.57 6.16 7.87
C VAL A 61 -22.04 7.58 7.68
N PRO A 62 -22.91 8.56 7.36
CA PRO A 62 -22.58 9.98 7.40
C PRO A 62 -22.11 10.42 8.78
N LEU A 63 -21.08 11.27 8.81
CA LEU A 63 -20.50 11.87 10.00
C LEU A 63 -20.71 13.40 9.91
N PRO A 64 -21.68 13.98 10.63
CA PRO A 64 -22.03 15.39 10.51
C PRO A 64 -20.93 16.33 10.98
N THR A 65 -19.97 15.86 11.81
CA THR A 65 -18.80 16.65 12.19
C THR A 65 -17.59 15.76 12.47
N VAL A 66 -16.45 16.03 11.84
CA VAL A 66 -15.13 15.61 12.33
C VAL A 66 -14.72 16.63 13.39
N ARG A 67 -14.62 16.24 14.67
CA ARG A 67 -14.45 17.18 15.80
C ARG A 67 -13.04 17.22 16.38
N ARG A 68 -12.08 16.55 15.76
CA ARG A 68 -10.73 16.45 16.28
C ARG A 68 -9.69 16.42 15.13
N PRO A 69 -8.47 16.93 15.35
CA PRO A 69 -7.96 17.61 16.55
C PRO A 69 -8.68 18.94 16.84
N ASP A 70 -8.57 19.43 18.08
CA ASP A 70 -9.16 20.72 18.48
C ASP A 70 -8.63 21.83 17.54
N PRO A 71 -9.51 22.57 16.84
CA PRO A 71 -9.11 23.59 15.88
C PRO A 71 -8.31 24.75 16.47
N ASN A 72 -8.30 24.90 17.80
CA ASN A 72 -7.53 25.92 18.50
C ASN A 72 -6.15 25.44 18.93
N LYS A 73 -5.84 24.14 18.81
CA LYS A 73 -4.50 23.62 19.09
C LYS A 73 -3.61 23.79 17.87
N ALA A 74 -2.31 23.98 18.13
CA ALA A 74 -1.33 24.05 17.07
C ALA A 74 -1.23 22.71 16.30
N LEU A 75 -1.07 22.83 14.98
CA LEU A 75 -0.94 21.75 14.02
C LEU A 75 0.37 21.95 13.27
N ASP A 76 1.14 20.87 13.12
CA ASP A 76 2.42 20.91 12.44
C ASP A 76 2.38 20.01 11.21
N LEU A 77 2.81 20.53 10.06
CA LEU A 77 3.03 19.69 8.89
C LEU A 77 4.28 18.86 9.11
N ILE A 78 4.13 17.55 9.27
CA ILE A 78 5.25 16.62 9.47
C ILE A 78 5.75 16.06 8.14
N GLY A 79 4.83 15.72 7.24
CA GLY A 79 5.18 15.14 5.93
C GLY A 79 4.24 15.60 4.83
N PHE A 80 4.76 15.73 3.61
CA PHE A 80 4.01 16.18 2.45
C PHE A 80 4.60 15.59 1.16
N SER A 81 3.76 14.92 0.37
CA SER A 81 4.18 14.40 -0.94
C SER A 81 3.81 15.36 -2.07
N ARG A 82 4.83 15.88 -2.75
CA ARG A 82 4.67 16.72 -3.94
C ARG A 82 4.05 15.94 -5.10
N SER A 83 4.47 14.68 -5.27
CA SER A 83 3.94 13.78 -6.30
C SER A 83 2.44 13.52 -6.08
N ALA A 84 2.03 13.28 -4.83
CA ALA A 84 0.63 13.07 -4.49
C ALA A 84 -0.20 14.35 -4.64
N ALA A 85 0.32 15.50 -4.21
CA ALA A 85 -0.32 16.80 -4.41
C ALA A 85 -0.56 17.10 -5.90
N SER A 86 0.40 16.77 -6.77
CA SER A 86 0.25 16.90 -8.22
C SER A 86 -0.90 16.05 -8.76
N LEU A 87 -1.17 14.87 -8.22
CA LEU A 87 -2.33 14.07 -8.66
C LEU A 87 -3.67 14.70 -8.29
N LEU A 88 -3.73 15.42 -7.18
CA LEU A 88 -4.92 16.15 -6.76
C LEU A 88 -4.99 17.57 -7.36
N ASN A 89 -4.04 17.93 -8.23
CA ASN A 89 -3.91 19.27 -8.79
C ASN A 89 -3.82 20.35 -7.69
N LEU A 90 -3.09 20.06 -6.61
CA LEU A 90 -2.86 20.98 -5.50
C LEU A 90 -1.49 21.64 -5.64
N ASP A 91 -1.44 22.97 -5.53
CA ASP A 91 -0.18 23.71 -5.52
C ASP A 91 0.62 23.36 -4.24
N PRO A 92 1.90 22.92 -4.34
CA PRO A 92 2.72 22.59 -3.18
C PRO A 92 2.92 23.74 -2.18
N SER A 93 2.72 25.00 -2.58
CA SER A 93 2.77 26.16 -1.67
C SER A 93 1.62 26.21 -0.66
N GLU A 94 0.50 25.53 -0.96
CA GLU A 94 -0.67 25.46 -0.06
C GLU A 94 -0.37 24.74 1.25
N LYS A 95 0.65 23.87 1.28
CA LYS A 95 1.00 23.05 2.44
C LYS A 95 1.29 23.86 3.72
N SER A 96 1.65 25.13 3.58
CA SER A 96 1.96 26.05 4.68
C SER A 96 0.77 26.92 5.12
N THR A 97 -0.38 26.81 4.45
CA THR A 97 -1.56 27.62 4.77
C THR A 97 -2.32 27.04 5.97
N SER A 98 -2.97 27.92 6.74
CA SER A 98 -3.85 27.47 7.83
C SER A 98 -5.02 26.63 7.30
N ASP A 99 -5.51 26.92 6.10
CA ASP A 99 -6.67 26.24 5.52
C ASP A 99 -6.32 24.80 5.13
N PHE A 100 -5.13 24.58 4.56
CA PHE A 100 -4.61 23.24 4.30
C PHE A 100 -4.51 22.42 5.59
N LEU A 101 -3.86 22.97 6.63
CA LEU A 101 -3.66 22.27 7.90
C LEU A 101 -4.99 21.91 8.56
N LYS A 102 -5.97 22.82 8.59
CA LYS A 102 -7.27 22.56 9.21
C LYS A 102 -8.11 21.56 8.41
N THR A 103 -8.10 21.67 7.08
CA THR A 103 -8.82 20.76 6.18
C THR A 103 -8.32 19.33 6.31
N PHE A 104 -7.00 19.14 6.17
CA PHE A 104 -6.39 17.82 6.08
C PHE A 104 -6.04 17.19 7.43
N SER A 105 -6.16 17.94 8.53
CA SER A 105 -6.22 17.37 9.88
C SER A 105 -7.64 16.98 10.30
N GLY A 106 -8.67 17.52 9.64
CA GLY A 106 -10.05 17.40 10.07
C GLY A 106 -10.44 18.33 11.22
N ALA A 107 -9.61 19.32 11.54
CA ALA A 107 -9.90 20.32 12.58
C ALA A 107 -11.01 21.30 12.17
N ASP A 108 -11.14 21.59 10.87
CA ASP A 108 -12.28 22.31 10.31
C ASP A 108 -12.69 21.68 8.99
N THR A 109 -13.76 20.89 9.03
CA THR A 109 -14.38 20.28 7.86
C THR A 109 -15.77 20.86 7.56
N THR A 110 -16.22 21.89 8.28
CA THR A 110 -17.63 22.33 8.26
C THR A 110 -17.81 23.76 7.76
N SER A 111 -16.83 24.65 7.98
CA SER A 111 -16.93 26.04 7.52
C SER A 111 -16.51 26.21 6.06
N SER A 112 -15.65 25.32 5.57
CA SER A 112 -14.94 25.48 4.29
C SER A 112 -15.13 24.33 3.29
N ILE A 113 -15.75 23.22 3.71
CA ILE A 113 -16.02 22.04 2.89
C ILE A 113 -17.54 21.76 2.89
N PRO A 114 -18.32 22.21 1.89
CA PRO A 114 -19.75 21.82 1.83
C PRO A 114 -20.17 21.14 0.53
N ALA A 115 -20.73 19.92 0.64
CA ALA A 115 -22.01 19.50 0.05
C ALA A 115 -22.52 18.17 0.65
N ASN A 116 -21.66 17.13 0.73
CA ASN A 116 -21.98 15.86 1.40
C ASN A 116 -21.24 15.74 2.74
N PRO A 117 -21.88 15.20 3.80
CA PRO A 117 -21.20 14.95 5.06
C PRO A 117 -20.05 13.95 4.83
N PRO A 118 -18.89 14.13 5.51
CA PRO A 118 -17.88 13.08 5.60
C PRO A 118 -18.51 11.75 6.02
N PHE A 119 -17.91 10.61 5.66
CA PHE A 119 -18.49 9.32 5.99
C PHE A 119 -17.45 8.27 6.35
N ALA A 120 -17.91 7.20 6.99
CA ALA A 120 -17.13 6.01 7.28
C ALA A 120 -17.87 4.79 6.71
N SER A 121 -17.16 3.90 6.01
CA SER A 121 -17.78 2.69 5.43
C SER A 121 -17.79 1.52 6.41
N VAL A 122 -18.73 0.59 6.20
CA VAL A 122 -18.79 -0.69 6.91
C VAL A 122 -18.29 -1.83 6.01
N TYR A 123 -17.47 -2.71 6.57
CA TYR A 123 -16.95 -3.89 5.88
C TYR A 123 -16.73 -5.04 6.85
N GLY A 124 -16.71 -6.26 6.33
CA GLY A 124 -16.38 -7.49 7.06
C GLY A 124 -14.91 -7.84 6.94
N CYS A 125 -14.50 -8.95 7.54
CA CYS A 125 -13.11 -9.41 7.49
C CYS A 125 -12.99 -10.93 7.57
N HIS A 126 -12.32 -11.52 6.59
CA HIS A 126 -11.73 -12.84 6.67
C HIS A 126 -10.21 -12.72 6.90
N CYS A 127 -9.69 -13.44 7.89
CA CYS A 127 -8.25 -13.61 8.09
C CYS A 127 -7.87 -15.05 7.73
N GLY A 128 -7.50 -15.26 6.46
CA GLY A 128 -7.48 -16.60 5.88
C GLY A 128 -8.91 -17.08 5.62
N ASP A 129 -9.25 -18.26 6.10
CA ASP A 129 -10.57 -18.89 5.95
C ASP A 129 -11.56 -18.56 7.08
N GLN A 130 -11.12 -17.85 8.12
CA GLN A 130 -11.95 -17.52 9.28
C GLN A 130 -12.58 -16.13 9.13
N TYR A 131 -13.90 -16.04 9.24
CA TYR A 131 -14.66 -14.79 9.27
C TYR A 131 -14.71 -14.18 10.68
N PHE A 132 -14.46 -12.87 10.78
CA PHE A 132 -14.43 -12.11 12.04
C PHE A 132 -15.61 -11.14 12.21
N GLY A 133 -16.59 -11.17 11.31
CA GLY A 133 -17.76 -10.30 11.39
C GLY A 133 -17.47 -8.86 10.97
N GLN A 134 -18.23 -7.92 11.53
CA GLN A 134 -18.19 -6.50 11.16
C GLN A 134 -16.92 -5.80 11.68
N LEU A 135 -16.26 -5.09 10.78
CA LEU A 135 -15.27 -4.05 11.04
C LEU A 135 -15.82 -2.69 10.59
N GLY A 136 -15.24 -2.08 9.55
CA GLY A 136 -15.52 -0.72 9.10
C GLY A 136 -14.38 0.24 9.37
N ASP A 137 -14.52 1.46 8.86
CA ASP A 137 -13.53 2.53 9.00
C ASP A 137 -13.46 3.05 10.45
N GLY A 138 -12.80 2.30 11.33
CA GLY A 138 -12.77 2.58 12.78
C GLY A 138 -11.89 3.75 13.20
N ARG A 139 -11.08 4.28 12.28
CA ARG A 139 -10.21 5.45 12.48
C ARG A 139 -9.93 6.18 11.17
N ALA A 140 -10.78 5.98 10.17
CA ALA A 140 -10.68 6.61 8.87
C ALA A 140 -12.01 7.27 8.55
N VAL A 141 -11.96 8.37 7.81
CA VAL A 141 -13.15 9.11 7.36
C VAL A 141 -12.89 9.60 5.96
N THR A 142 -13.77 9.27 5.02
CA THR A 142 -13.77 9.87 3.69
C THR A 142 -14.34 11.29 3.79
N ILE A 143 -13.58 12.27 3.32
CA ILE A 143 -13.93 13.70 3.40
C ILE A 143 -14.24 14.31 2.04
N LEU A 144 -13.78 13.67 0.96
CA LEU A 144 -13.88 14.21 -0.40
C LEU A 144 -13.77 13.11 -1.44
N GLU A 145 -14.49 13.29 -2.54
CA GLU A 145 -14.21 12.65 -3.81
C GLU A 145 -14.01 13.71 -4.89
N THR A 146 -12.99 13.52 -5.72
CA THR A 146 -12.61 14.49 -6.75
C THR A 146 -12.10 13.79 -8.00
N ASP A 147 -12.31 14.41 -9.16
CA ASP A 147 -11.66 14.00 -10.40
C ASP A 147 -10.36 14.79 -10.57
N SER A 148 -9.25 14.09 -10.80
CA SER A 148 -7.97 14.71 -11.11
C SER A 148 -8.01 15.33 -12.50
N SER A 149 -7.69 16.62 -12.62
CA SER A 149 -7.56 17.26 -13.94
C SER A 149 -6.44 16.69 -14.78
N ASN A 150 -5.43 16.07 -14.15
CA ASN A 150 -4.22 15.68 -14.86
C ASN A 150 -4.41 14.40 -15.66
N ASN A 151 -5.26 13.49 -15.17
CA ASN A 151 -5.49 12.18 -15.79
C ASN A 151 -6.98 11.81 -15.90
N GLY A 152 -7.90 12.63 -15.40
CA GLY A 152 -9.33 12.34 -15.36
C GLY A 152 -9.71 11.23 -14.37
N GLN A 153 -8.77 10.74 -13.56
CA GLN A 153 -8.99 9.68 -12.59
C GLN A 153 -9.78 10.23 -11.40
N ARG A 154 -10.82 9.50 -10.98
CA ARG A 154 -11.50 9.74 -9.70
C ARG A 154 -10.60 9.35 -8.54
N TYR A 155 -10.58 10.17 -7.50
CA TYR A 155 -9.96 9.86 -6.22
C TYR A 155 -10.94 10.06 -5.07
N GLU A 156 -10.96 9.10 -4.16
CA GLU A 156 -11.56 9.19 -2.83
C GLU A 156 -10.48 9.56 -1.83
N VAL A 157 -10.73 10.55 -0.97
CA VAL A 157 -9.76 11.11 -0.01
C VAL A 157 -10.22 10.83 1.41
N GLN A 158 -9.38 10.15 2.18
CA GLN A 158 -9.60 9.77 3.56
C GLN A 158 -8.63 10.48 4.53
N LEU A 159 -9.16 10.86 5.69
CA LEU A 159 -8.39 11.23 6.87
C LEU A 159 -8.31 10.03 7.81
N LYS A 160 -7.11 9.58 8.14
CA LYS A 160 -6.86 8.51 9.11
C LYS A 160 -6.31 9.10 10.41
N GLY A 161 -7.00 8.84 11.52
CA GLY A 161 -6.67 9.32 12.86
C GLY A 161 -7.37 10.62 13.29
N SER A 162 -8.26 11.17 12.46
CA SER A 162 -8.93 12.45 12.73
C SER A 162 -10.03 12.33 13.80
N THR A 163 -10.85 11.27 13.80
CA THR A 163 -11.98 11.14 14.73
C THR A 163 -12.34 9.68 15.01
N THR A 164 -13.13 9.47 16.06
CA THR A 164 -13.88 8.21 16.26
C THR A 164 -15.03 8.11 15.27
N THR A 165 -15.44 6.88 14.99
CA THR A 165 -16.57 6.50 14.14
C THR A 165 -17.38 5.40 14.84
N PRO A 166 -18.59 5.05 14.37
CA PRO A 166 -19.34 3.89 14.88
C PRO A 166 -18.55 2.57 14.80
N PHE A 167 -17.52 2.52 13.95
CA PHE A 167 -16.65 1.37 13.72
C PHE A 167 -15.39 1.39 14.57
N SER A 168 -15.21 2.36 15.49
CA SER A 168 -14.04 2.44 16.37
C SER A 168 -13.99 1.31 17.42
N ARG A 169 -15.09 0.59 17.66
CA ARG A 169 -15.17 -0.57 18.59
C ARG A 169 -14.58 -0.30 19.99
N GLY A 170 -14.81 0.89 20.53
CA GLY A 170 -14.28 1.31 21.83
C GLY A 170 -12.81 1.76 21.84
N PHE A 171 -12.14 1.80 20.68
CA PHE A 171 -10.83 2.44 20.52
C PHE A 171 -10.97 3.95 20.26
N ASP A 172 -9.85 4.67 20.34
CA ASP A 172 -9.80 6.14 20.34
C ASP A 172 -9.98 6.82 18.98
N GLY A 173 -10.04 6.06 17.87
CA GLY A 173 -10.12 6.62 16.51
C GLY A 173 -8.86 7.39 16.07
N ARG A 174 -7.75 7.31 16.81
CA ARG A 174 -6.53 8.08 16.57
C ARG A 174 -5.43 7.27 15.87
N ALA A 175 -4.50 7.97 15.23
CA ALA A 175 -3.28 7.39 14.68
C ALA A 175 -2.05 8.00 15.37
N ALA A 176 -1.04 7.16 15.65
CA ALA A 176 0.23 7.61 16.20
C ALA A 176 1.11 8.16 15.07
N LEU A 177 1.92 9.17 15.38
CA LEU A 177 2.80 9.85 14.43
C LEU A 177 3.71 8.86 13.69
N ARG A 178 4.31 7.93 14.42
CA ARG A 178 5.11 6.83 13.89
C ARG A 178 4.40 6.02 12.81
N GLY A 179 3.14 5.64 13.05
CA GLY A 179 2.33 4.90 12.09
C GLY A 179 2.07 5.72 10.81
N CYS A 180 1.77 7.01 10.97
CA CYS A 180 1.54 7.91 9.84
C CYS A 180 2.80 8.13 9.00
N ILE A 181 3.98 8.30 9.62
CA ILE A 181 5.26 8.45 8.91
C ILE A 181 5.61 7.16 8.15
N ARG A 182 5.40 6.00 8.76
CA ARG A 182 5.59 4.70 8.08
C ARG A 182 4.67 4.56 6.88
N GLU A 183 3.39 4.87 7.02
CA GLU A 183 2.43 4.79 5.92
C GLU A 183 2.77 5.78 4.79
N LEU A 184 3.22 7.00 5.11
CA LEU A 184 3.73 7.98 4.13
C LEU A 184 4.93 7.42 3.33
N LEU A 185 5.99 6.99 4.02
CA LEU A 185 7.22 6.50 3.38
C LEU A 185 6.99 5.18 2.62
N GLY A 186 6.16 4.29 3.16
CA GLY A 186 5.79 3.04 2.51
C GLY A 186 4.99 3.27 1.24
N SER A 187 3.93 4.09 1.32
CA SER A 187 3.04 4.39 0.19
C SER A 187 3.78 5.15 -0.91
N GLU A 188 4.42 6.27 -0.60
CA GLU A 188 5.08 7.07 -1.63
C GLU A 188 6.36 6.39 -2.15
N GLY A 189 7.01 5.56 -1.33
CA GLY A 189 8.08 4.67 -1.76
C GLY A 189 7.59 3.62 -2.76
N LEU A 190 6.48 2.90 -2.49
CA LEU A 190 5.89 1.96 -3.44
C LEU A 190 5.47 2.64 -4.74
N ALA A 191 4.85 3.83 -4.64
CA ALA A 191 4.44 4.60 -5.81
C ALA A 191 5.64 4.94 -6.71
N SER A 192 6.75 5.40 -6.12
CA SER A 192 7.98 5.74 -6.84
C SER A 192 8.70 4.49 -7.39
N LEU A 193 8.53 3.35 -6.72
CA LEU A 193 8.96 2.05 -7.22
C LEU A 193 8.08 1.52 -8.36
N GLY A 194 6.98 2.19 -8.71
CA GLY A 194 6.04 1.76 -9.75
C GLY A 194 5.08 0.65 -9.31
N VAL A 195 4.99 0.37 -8.02
CA VAL A 195 4.04 -0.60 -7.45
C VAL A 195 2.70 0.11 -7.21
N PRO A 196 1.56 -0.42 -7.69
CA PRO A 196 0.26 0.17 -7.41
C PRO A 196 -0.02 0.27 -5.91
N THR A 197 -0.39 1.45 -5.43
CA THR A 197 -0.70 1.70 -4.01
C THR A 197 -1.66 2.88 -3.86
N GLN A 198 -2.39 2.92 -2.74
CA GLN A 198 -2.95 4.19 -2.24
C GLN A 198 -1.84 5.25 -2.17
N ARG A 199 -2.21 6.51 -2.25
CA ARG A 199 -1.29 7.65 -2.15
C ARG A 199 -1.46 8.34 -0.81
N VAL A 200 -0.40 8.98 -0.32
CA VAL A 200 -0.43 9.80 0.89
C VAL A 200 -0.10 11.24 0.53
N LEU A 201 -1.03 12.15 0.80
CA LEU A 201 -0.84 13.57 0.58
C LEU A 201 0.00 14.20 1.69
N SER A 202 -0.40 13.98 2.95
CA SER A 202 0.24 14.65 4.09
C SER A 202 0.13 13.86 5.40
N VAL A 203 1.04 14.20 6.32
CA VAL A 203 0.99 13.83 7.75
C VAL A 203 0.98 15.13 8.54
N ILE A 204 -0.08 15.36 9.30
CA ILE A 204 -0.23 16.53 10.18
C ILE A 204 -0.15 16.06 11.62
N GLY A 205 0.89 16.51 12.32
CA GLY A 205 1.09 16.29 13.75
C GLY A 205 0.11 17.12 14.57
N THR A 206 -0.41 16.50 15.62
CA THR A 206 -1.25 17.18 16.61
C THR A 206 -0.46 17.31 17.92
N ASN A 207 -0.91 18.18 18.83
CA ASN A 207 -0.35 18.27 20.18
C ASN A 207 -1.09 17.38 21.18
N ASP A 208 -1.80 16.36 20.69
CA ASP A 208 -2.40 15.32 21.51
C ASP A 208 -1.45 14.12 21.58
N PHE A 209 -1.52 13.38 22.70
CA PHE A 209 -0.78 12.13 22.90
C PHE A 209 -1.75 10.99 23.14
N ILE A 210 -1.38 9.81 22.68
CA ILE A 210 -2.19 8.59 22.74
C ILE A 210 -1.33 7.42 23.18
N ASP A 211 -1.92 6.53 23.97
CA ASP A 211 -1.22 5.34 24.43
C ASP A 211 -1.26 4.25 23.36
N ARG A 212 -0.10 3.66 23.06
CA ARG A 212 0.03 2.57 22.10
C ARG A 212 0.89 1.43 22.64
N PRO A 213 0.59 0.17 22.25
CA PRO A 213 1.42 -0.97 22.62
C PRO A 213 2.83 -0.83 22.04
N TRP A 214 3.83 -1.23 22.83
CA TRP A 214 5.24 -1.21 22.48
C TRP A 214 6.01 -2.36 23.13
N TYR A 215 7.25 -2.54 22.71
CA TYR A 215 8.14 -3.62 23.12
C TYR A 215 9.19 -3.12 24.12
N ARG A 216 9.52 -3.92 25.12
CA ARG A 216 10.62 -3.61 26.03
C ARG A 216 11.97 -3.75 25.33
N ASP A 217 12.92 -2.91 25.73
CA ASP A 217 14.34 -3.11 25.41
C ASP A 217 14.82 -4.27 26.28
N ASP A 218 14.86 -5.49 25.73
CA ASP A 218 15.39 -6.67 26.43
C ASP A 218 16.81 -6.96 25.93
N PRO A 219 17.86 -6.63 26.71
CA PRO A 219 19.23 -6.94 26.35
C PRO A 219 19.57 -8.44 26.38
N THR A 220 18.65 -9.32 26.82
CA THR A 220 18.87 -10.77 26.90
C THR A 220 18.32 -11.58 25.72
N SER A 221 17.58 -10.97 24.79
CA SER A 221 17.05 -11.66 23.60
C SER A 221 18.09 -11.87 22.48
N SER A 222 19.28 -11.28 22.60
CA SER A 222 20.34 -11.28 21.60
C SER A 222 21.10 -12.61 21.43
N SER A 223 20.64 -13.72 22.05
CA SER A 223 21.34 -15.02 22.00
C SER A 223 20.56 -16.16 21.32
N SER A 224 19.42 -15.90 20.68
CA SER A 224 18.74 -16.92 19.90
C SER A 224 18.74 -16.55 18.42
N THR A 225 19.31 -17.40 17.58
CA THR A 225 19.17 -17.41 16.12
C THR A 225 17.73 -17.60 15.62
N THR A 226 16.74 -17.45 16.50
CA THR A 226 15.32 -17.29 16.18
C THR A 226 14.85 -15.94 16.71
N THR A 227 14.56 -15.06 15.75
CA THR A 227 13.76 -13.85 15.86
C THR A 227 12.56 -14.07 16.78
N SER A 228 12.67 -13.73 18.06
CA SER A 228 11.58 -13.94 18.99
C SER A 228 10.51 -12.87 18.74
N LYS A 229 9.53 -13.19 17.89
CA LYS A 229 8.29 -12.44 17.68
C LYS A 229 7.45 -12.47 18.94
N PHE A 230 7.82 -11.71 19.97
CA PHE A 230 6.96 -11.52 21.13
C PHE A 230 5.94 -10.44 20.84
N PRO A 231 4.71 -10.52 21.37
CA PRO A 231 3.75 -9.43 21.28
C PRO A 231 4.25 -8.20 22.08
N PRO A 232 3.79 -7.00 21.74
CA PRO A 232 4.09 -5.80 22.53
C PRO A 232 3.63 -6.01 23.99
N ASN A 233 4.45 -5.58 24.94
CA ASN A 233 4.33 -5.91 26.36
C ASN A 233 4.44 -4.71 27.31
N LYS A 234 4.45 -3.49 26.76
CA LYS A 234 4.23 -2.25 27.51
C LYS A 234 3.36 -1.28 26.71
N MET A 235 2.85 -0.25 27.36
CA MET A 235 2.26 0.91 26.68
C MET A 235 3.26 2.05 26.70
N ILE A 236 3.32 2.83 25.62
CA ILE A 236 4.03 4.11 25.56
C ILE A 236 3.06 5.19 25.12
N SER A 237 3.33 6.43 25.53
CA SER A 237 2.61 7.60 25.04
C SER A 237 3.29 8.08 23.76
N GLU A 238 2.57 8.11 22.65
CA GLU A 238 3.04 8.57 21.34
C GLU A 238 2.29 9.84 20.93
N ARG A 239 2.94 10.73 20.18
CA ARG A 239 2.27 11.89 19.60
C ARG A 239 1.23 11.43 18.59
N ALA A 240 0.03 12.01 18.62
CA ALA A 240 -1.01 11.71 17.65
C ALA A 240 -0.82 12.54 16.36
N ALA A 241 -1.18 11.94 15.24
CA ALA A 241 -1.15 12.58 13.93
C ALA A 241 -2.37 12.19 13.09
N VAL A 242 -2.65 12.99 12.07
CA VAL A 242 -3.65 12.72 11.05
C VAL A 242 -2.94 12.51 9.71
N LEU A 243 -3.24 11.40 9.05
CA LEU A 243 -2.74 11.07 7.73
C LEU A 243 -3.83 11.34 6.69
N THR A 244 -3.52 12.13 5.67
CA THR A 244 -4.39 12.26 4.49
C THR A 244 -3.93 11.27 3.43
N ARG A 245 -4.77 10.31 3.11
CA ARG A 245 -4.54 9.32 2.06
C ARG A 245 -5.64 9.36 1.01
N PHE A 246 -5.34 8.93 -0.21
CA PHE A 246 -6.34 8.84 -1.26
C PHE A 246 -6.03 7.69 -2.22
N ALA A 247 -7.07 7.18 -2.84
CA ALA A 247 -7.02 6.10 -3.82
C ALA A 247 -8.17 6.27 -4.81
N SER A 248 -8.23 5.45 -5.87
CA SER A 248 -9.34 5.50 -6.83
C SER A 248 -10.70 5.22 -6.16
N SER A 249 -10.71 4.36 -5.16
CA SER A 249 -11.77 4.13 -4.17
C SER A 249 -11.14 3.54 -2.90
N PHE A 250 -11.90 3.30 -1.85
CA PHE A 250 -11.47 2.44 -0.72
C PHE A 250 -12.26 1.12 -0.66
N LEU A 251 -12.79 0.65 -1.80
CA LEU A 251 -13.52 -0.62 -1.89
C LEU A 251 -12.57 -1.81 -1.70
N ARG A 252 -13.00 -2.76 -0.88
CA ARG A 252 -12.20 -3.91 -0.39
C ARG A 252 -13.01 -5.19 -0.47
N PHE A 253 -12.37 -6.35 -0.45
CA PHE A 253 -13.06 -7.63 -0.48
C PHE A 253 -14.07 -7.76 0.67
N GLY A 254 -13.69 -7.32 1.87
CA GLY A 254 -14.55 -7.30 3.05
C GLY A 254 -15.88 -6.53 2.89
N HIS A 255 -15.96 -5.54 1.98
CA HIS A 255 -17.22 -4.83 1.71
C HIS A 255 -18.26 -5.71 1.01
N PHE A 256 -17.81 -6.64 0.15
CA PHE A 256 -18.72 -7.57 -0.53
C PHE A 256 -19.08 -8.72 0.40
N GLU A 257 -18.09 -9.23 1.13
CA GLU A 257 -18.25 -10.33 2.08
C GLU A 257 -19.28 -10.01 3.16
N ILE A 258 -19.29 -8.79 3.73
CA ILE A 258 -20.26 -8.49 4.80
C ILE A 258 -21.71 -8.53 4.32
N HIS A 259 -22.00 -7.97 3.14
CA HIS A 259 -23.35 -7.96 2.59
C HIS A 259 -23.78 -9.37 2.18
N PHE A 260 -22.86 -10.18 1.64
CA PHE A 260 -23.09 -11.60 1.39
C PHE A 260 -23.40 -12.38 2.68
N MET A 261 -22.58 -12.23 3.71
CA MET A 261 -22.72 -12.94 4.99
C MET A 261 -23.99 -12.55 5.76
N ARG A 262 -24.62 -11.43 5.39
CA ARG A 262 -25.88 -10.94 5.97
C ARG A 262 -27.09 -11.17 5.09
N GLU A 263 -26.91 -11.80 3.93
CA GLU A 263 -27.99 -12.01 2.96
C GLU A 263 -28.60 -10.68 2.44
N GLU A 264 -27.81 -9.60 2.44
CA GLU A 264 -28.20 -8.26 1.95
C GLU A 264 -28.05 -8.19 0.41
N HIS A 265 -28.74 -9.08 -0.32
CA HIS A 265 -28.56 -9.33 -1.76
C HIS A 265 -28.69 -8.06 -2.63
N GLU A 266 -29.69 -7.22 -2.36
CA GLU A 266 -29.92 -5.98 -3.11
C GLU A 266 -28.79 -4.96 -2.89
N LEU A 267 -28.27 -4.87 -1.66
CA LEU A 267 -27.17 -3.97 -1.33
C LEU A 267 -25.87 -4.47 -1.96
N LEU A 268 -25.65 -5.79 -2.00
CA LEU A 268 -24.54 -6.41 -2.71
C LEU A 268 -24.59 -6.11 -4.22
N LYS A 269 -25.74 -6.29 -4.88
CA LYS A 269 -25.93 -5.93 -6.31
C LYS A 269 -25.61 -4.46 -6.55
N LYS A 270 -26.12 -3.56 -5.70
CA LYS A 270 -25.83 -2.12 -5.76
C LYS A 270 -24.35 -1.80 -5.57
N LEU A 271 -23.67 -2.48 -4.64
CA LEU A 271 -22.23 -2.31 -4.40
C LEU A 271 -21.40 -2.77 -5.60
N ILE A 272 -21.75 -3.89 -6.23
CA ILE A 272 -21.10 -4.37 -7.47
C ILE A 272 -21.26 -3.32 -8.58
N ILE A 273 -22.49 -2.84 -8.82
CA ILE A 273 -22.74 -1.80 -9.83
C ILE A 273 -21.97 -0.52 -9.50
N HIS A 274 -21.90 -0.14 -8.21
CA HIS A 274 -21.10 1.01 -7.78
C HIS A 274 -19.62 0.82 -8.08
N SER A 275 -19.06 -0.37 -7.84
CA SER A 275 -17.66 -0.69 -8.18
C SER A 275 -17.37 -0.48 -9.68
N PHE A 276 -18.33 -0.78 -10.55
CA PHE A 276 -18.17 -0.52 -11.98
C PHE A 276 -18.11 0.99 -12.26
N LYS A 277 -18.88 1.81 -11.56
CA LYS A 277 -18.83 3.27 -11.74
C LYS A 277 -17.50 3.87 -11.31
N VAL A 278 -16.90 3.37 -10.23
CA VAL A 278 -15.73 4.02 -9.59
C VAL A 278 -14.38 3.41 -9.96
N GLU A 279 -14.33 2.13 -10.35
CA GLU A 279 -13.08 1.39 -10.61
C GLU A 279 -13.04 0.65 -11.96
N PHE A 280 -14.21 0.31 -12.51
CA PHE A 280 -14.33 -0.49 -13.76
C PHE A 280 -15.36 0.10 -14.75
N PRO A 281 -15.28 1.40 -15.10
CA PRO A 281 -16.34 2.07 -15.87
C PRO A 281 -16.55 1.49 -17.27
N HIS A 282 -15.52 0.86 -17.85
CA HIS A 282 -15.61 0.16 -19.14
C HIS A 282 -16.56 -1.04 -19.13
N LEU A 283 -16.88 -1.61 -17.97
CA LEU A 283 -17.88 -2.68 -17.85
C LEU A 283 -19.30 -2.16 -18.04
N LEU A 284 -19.57 -0.88 -17.76
CA LEU A 284 -20.87 -0.25 -18.00
C LEU A 284 -20.99 0.31 -19.43
N SER A 285 -19.87 0.67 -20.06
CA SER A 285 -19.83 1.35 -21.36
C SER A 285 -19.51 0.41 -22.54
N SER A 286 -19.63 -0.91 -22.37
CA SER A 286 -19.31 -1.88 -23.41
C SER A 286 -20.27 -1.75 -24.61
N THR A 287 -19.78 -2.06 -25.82
CA THR A 287 -20.60 -2.11 -27.03
C THR A 287 -20.40 -3.45 -27.75
N PRO A 288 -21.43 -4.31 -27.86
CA PRO A 288 -22.77 -4.15 -27.28
C PRO A 288 -22.75 -4.14 -25.73
N PRO A 289 -23.80 -3.63 -25.07
CA PRO A 289 -23.94 -3.72 -23.61
C PRO A 289 -23.88 -5.18 -23.16
N LEU A 290 -23.12 -5.45 -22.11
CA LEU A 290 -23.10 -6.74 -21.45
C LEU A 290 -24.28 -6.84 -20.49
N ASP A 291 -24.87 -8.03 -20.35
CA ASP A 291 -25.73 -8.33 -19.22
C ASP A 291 -24.92 -8.35 -17.90
N PHE A 292 -25.62 -8.36 -16.77
CA PHE A 292 -25.00 -8.21 -15.45
C PHE A 292 -24.09 -9.39 -15.07
N ASP A 293 -24.45 -10.61 -15.43
CA ASP A 293 -23.70 -11.81 -15.07
C ASP A 293 -22.38 -11.90 -15.87
N GLU A 294 -22.39 -11.50 -17.14
CA GLU A 294 -21.18 -11.35 -17.94
C GLU A 294 -20.32 -10.15 -17.47
N GLN A 295 -20.93 -9.06 -16.97
CA GLN A 295 -20.19 -7.99 -16.28
C GLN A 295 -19.48 -8.52 -15.04
N ILE A 296 -20.16 -9.33 -14.21
CA ILE A 296 -19.56 -9.98 -13.02
C ILE A 296 -18.39 -10.87 -13.42
N LYS A 297 -18.55 -11.72 -14.44
CA LYS A 297 -17.46 -12.59 -14.92
C LYS A 297 -16.24 -11.78 -15.33
N ARG A 298 -16.41 -10.69 -16.08
CA ARG A 298 -15.29 -9.82 -16.48
C ARG A 298 -14.68 -9.07 -15.30
N PHE A 299 -15.52 -8.59 -14.38
CA PHE A 299 -15.10 -7.94 -13.15
C PHE A 299 -14.20 -8.86 -12.32
N VAL A 300 -14.64 -10.09 -12.04
CA VAL A 300 -13.85 -11.08 -11.28
C VAL A 300 -12.52 -11.37 -11.98
N ASN A 301 -12.54 -11.61 -13.29
CA ASN A 301 -11.32 -11.88 -14.06
C ASN A 301 -10.32 -10.72 -14.03
N GLU A 302 -10.80 -9.48 -14.10
CA GLU A 302 -9.96 -8.30 -14.03
C GLU A 302 -9.38 -8.08 -12.62
N VAL A 303 -10.19 -8.26 -11.56
CA VAL A 303 -9.71 -8.21 -10.17
C VAL A 303 -8.63 -9.27 -9.94
N VAL A 304 -8.83 -10.51 -10.43
CA VAL A 304 -7.83 -11.59 -10.35
C VAL A 304 -6.51 -11.17 -11.02
N ASP A 305 -6.55 -10.60 -12.23
CA ASP A 305 -5.33 -10.17 -12.94
C ASP A 305 -4.63 -9.01 -12.22
N ARG A 306 -5.40 -8.01 -11.75
CA ARG A 306 -4.83 -6.87 -11.00
C ARG A 306 -4.16 -7.33 -9.69
N GLN A 307 -4.76 -8.26 -8.95
CA GLN A 307 -4.16 -8.85 -7.75
C GLN A 307 -2.92 -9.69 -8.06
N ALA A 308 -2.96 -10.52 -9.10
CA ALA A 308 -1.83 -11.33 -9.53
C ALA A 308 -0.63 -10.45 -9.91
N LYS A 309 -0.87 -9.35 -10.62
CA LYS A 309 0.14 -8.35 -10.95
C LYS A 309 0.68 -7.65 -9.70
N LEU A 310 -0.19 -7.19 -8.80
CA LEU A 310 0.21 -6.51 -7.57
C LEU A 310 1.16 -7.36 -6.73
N VAL A 311 0.83 -8.63 -6.49
CA VAL A 311 1.68 -9.52 -5.69
C VAL A 311 3.01 -9.80 -6.38
N ALA A 312 3.04 -9.95 -7.71
CA ALA A 312 4.31 -10.07 -8.45
C ALA A 312 5.19 -8.82 -8.31
N GLU A 313 4.59 -7.63 -8.32
CA GLU A 313 5.28 -6.36 -8.09
C GLU A 313 5.76 -6.19 -6.64
N TRP A 314 5.02 -6.68 -5.64
CA TRP A 314 5.50 -6.76 -4.26
C TRP A 314 6.76 -7.61 -4.15
N LEU A 315 6.74 -8.82 -4.73
CA LEU A 315 7.89 -9.72 -4.74
C LEU A 315 9.08 -9.08 -5.45
N ARG A 316 8.86 -8.31 -6.54
CA ARG A 316 9.94 -7.64 -7.30
C ARG A 316 10.82 -6.75 -6.43
N VAL A 317 10.20 -6.00 -5.53
CA VAL A 317 10.86 -4.98 -4.68
C VAL A 317 11.09 -5.44 -3.25
N GLY A 318 10.80 -6.71 -2.93
CA GLY A 318 10.97 -7.25 -1.58
C GLY A 318 9.89 -6.78 -0.60
N TYR A 319 8.75 -6.28 -1.06
CA TYR A 319 7.68 -5.82 -0.19
C TYR A 319 6.87 -6.99 0.40
N THR A 320 6.60 -6.93 1.69
CA THR A 320 5.69 -7.84 2.40
C THR A 320 4.60 -7.03 3.09
N GLN A 321 3.35 -7.23 2.68
CA GLN A 321 2.18 -6.53 3.22
C GLN A 321 1.95 -6.84 4.72
N GLY A 322 2.31 -8.05 5.14
CA GLY A 322 2.21 -8.50 6.54
C GLY A 322 0.80 -8.88 7.00
N ASN A 323 -0.24 -8.16 6.57
CA ASN A 323 -1.63 -8.41 6.98
C ASN A 323 -2.62 -8.32 5.82
N MET A 324 -2.58 -9.29 4.90
CA MET A 324 -3.42 -9.32 3.71
C MET A 324 -4.75 -10.06 3.96
N ASN A 325 -5.50 -9.59 4.94
CA ASN A 325 -6.88 -9.98 5.17
C ASN A 325 -7.80 -9.37 4.10
N SER A 326 -9.05 -9.85 4.01
CA SER A 326 -10.01 -9.33 3.02
C SER A 326 -10.36 -7.85 3.24
N ASP A 327 -10.28 -7.36 4.47
CA ASP A 327 -10.45 -5.95 4.80
C ASP A 327 -9.23 -5.08 4.43
N ASN A 328 -8.11 -5.66 4.01
CA ASN A 328 -6.93 -4.91 3.52
C ASN A 328 -6.64 -5.19 2.04
N THR A 329 -7.57 -5.87 1.34
CA THR A 329 -7.41 -6.25 -0.06
C THR A 329 -8.33 -5.39 -0.93
N ALA A 330 -7.75 -4.37 -1.59
CA ALA A 330 -8.49 -3.44 -2.43
C ALA A 330 -8.93 -4.08 -3.75
N ILE A 331 -10.19 -3.90 -4.17
CA ILE A 331 -10.66 -4.47 -5.45
C ILE A 331 -9.91 -3.90 -6.67
N GLY A 332 -9.39 -2.68 -6.56
CA GLY A 332 -8.64 -2.04 -7.63
C GLY A 332 -7.25 -2.63 -7.87
N GLY A 333 -6.79 -3.58 -7.04
CA GLY A 333 -5.49 -4.23 -7.19
C GLY A 333 -4.30 -3.30 -6.94
N TYR A 334 -4.37 -2.55 -5.85
CA TYR A 334 -3.29 -1.72 -5.33
C TYR A 334 -3.09 -1.98 -3.84
N THR A 335 -1.89 -1.67 -3.36
CA THR A 335 -1.51 -1.79 -1.94
C THR A 335 -2.33 -0.82 -1.09
N LEU A 336 -3.03 -1.35 -0.09
CA LEU A 336 -3.91 -0.60 0.80
C LEU A 336 -3.56 -0.88 2.27
N ASP A 337 -3.79 0.10 3.15
CA ASP A 337 -3.66 0.00 4.61
C ASP A 337 -2.31 -0.55 5.10
N LEU A 338 -1.26 0.27 4.93
CA LEU A 338 0.11 -0.05 5.26
C LEU A 338 0.34 0.03 6.78
N GLY A 339 -0.02 -1.05 7.50
CA GLY A 339 0.25 -1.22 8.93
C GLY A 339 1.57 -1.96 9.21
N PRO A 340 1.52 -3.28 9.50
CA PRO A 340 2.71 -4.08 9.81
C PRO A 340 3.42 -4.55 8.53
N PHE A 341 3.64 -3.65 7.58
CA PHE A 341 4.39 -3.95 6.36
C PHE A 341 5.90 -3.83 6.59
N ALA A 342 6.68 -4.44 5.70
CA ALA A 342 8.11 -4.21 5.63
C ALA A 342 8.68 -4.53 4.26
N PHE A 343 9.80 -3.88 3.96
CA PHE A 343 10.67 -4.29 2.86
C PHE A 343 11.70 -5.30 3.39
N MET A 344 11.82 -6.43 2.69
CA MET A 344 12.79 -7.46 2.97
C MET A 344 14.18 -6.96 2.60
N GLU A 345 15.03 -6.82 3.60
CA GLU A 345 16.41 -6.34 3.44
C GLU A 345 17.32 -7.53 3.20
N LYS A 346 17.55 -8.36 4.24
CA LYS A 346 18.16 -9.67 4.10
C LYS A 346 17.13 -10.65 3.51
N TYR A 347 17.50 -11.34 2.44
CA TYR A 347 16.63 -12.33 1.81
C TYR A 347 16.27 -13.45 2.79
N ASP A 348 14.97 -13.67 2.95
CA ASP A 348 14.38 -14.78 3.68
C ASP A 348 13.02 -15.09 3.05
N ARG A 349 12.87 -16.30 2.49
CA ARG A 349 11.60 -16.76 1.90
C ARG A 349 10.44 -16.71 2.90
N HIS A 350 10.72 -16.85 4.18
CA HIS A 350 9.74 -16.83 5.27
C HIS A 350 9.65 -15.47 5.97
N PHE A 351 10.26 -14.43 5.41
CA PHE A 351 10.20 -13.07 5.95
C PHE A 351 8.74 -12.64 6.18
N GLN A 352 8.40 -12.32 7.42
CA GLN A 352 7.04 -11.95 7.84
C GLN A 352 7.11 -10.88 8.94
N PRO A 353 6.86 -9.59 8.60
CA PRO A 353 6.87 -8.49 9.56
C PRO A 353 5.73 -8.53 10.60
N PHE A 354 4.56 -9.10 10.26
CA PHE A 354 3.43 -9.13 11.19
C PHE A 354 3.61 -10.19 12.27
N THR A 355 3.85 -9.74 13.51
CA THR A 355 4.13 -10.63 14.65
C THR A 355 2.98 -11.53 15.03
N SER A 356 1.74 -11.12 14.75
CA SER A 356 0.55 -11.91 15.07
C SER A 356 0.30 -13.04 14.08
N ASP A 357 0.96 -13.05 12.92
CA ASP A 357 0.93 -14.17 11.98
C ASP A 357 1.99 -15.22 12.36
N THR A 358 1.66 -16.02 13.37
CA THR A 358 2.50 -17.12 13.86
C THR A 358 2.61 -18.29 12.88
N MET A 359 1.69 -18.39 11.92
CA MET A 359 1.66 -19.45 10.91
C MET A 359 2.38 -19.06 9.61
N GLY A 360 2.83 -17.81 9.47
CA GLY A 360 3.52 -17.32 8.26
C GLY A 360 2.65 -17.26 7.01
N ARG A 361 1.32 -17.14 7.18
CA ARG A 361 0.31 -17.04 6.11
C ARG A 361 0.61 -15.91 5.13
N PHE A 362 1.15 -14.78 5.62
CA PHE A 362 1.48 -13.62 4.79
C PHE A 362 3.00 -13.38 4.67
N SER A 363 3.81 -14.43 4.89
CA SER A 363 5.24 -14.35 4.63
C SER A 363 5.55 -14.04 3.16
N PHE A 364 6.74 -13.54 2.88
CA PHE A 364 7.16 -13.02 1.58
C PHE A 364 6.76 -13.94 0.42
N THR A 365 7.14 -15.23 0.45
CA THR A 365 6.77 -16.18 -0.63
C THR A 365 5.36 -16.75 -0.52
N ALA A 366 4.66 -16.54 0.59
CA ALA A 366 3.28 -17.02 0.80
C ALA A 366 2.21 -16.03 0.29
N GLN A 367 2.57 -14.77 0.01
CA GLN A 367 1.64 -13.74 -0.49
C GLN A 367 0.80 -14.20 -1.71
N PRO A 368 1.33 -14.92 -2.73
CA PRO A 368 0.51 -15.42 -3.83
C PRO A 368 -0.59 -16.40 -3.40
N SER A 369 -0.28 -17.28 -2.43
CA SER A 369 -1.27 -18.22 -1.90
C SER A 369 -2.32 -17.52 -1.03
N ALA A 370 -1.91 -16.53 -0.24
CA ALA A 370 -2.83 -15.76 0.58
C ALA A 370 -3.83 -14.95 -0.26
N VAL A 371 -3.39 -14.30 -1.35
CA VAL A 371 -4.31 -13.52 -2.20
C VAL A 371 -5.25 -14.42 -2.98
N LEU A 372 -4.79 -15.62 -3.39
CA LEU A 372 -5.64 -16.60 -4.04
C LEU A 372 -6.79 -17.04 -3.11
N LEU A 373 -6.49 -17.32 -1.84
CA LEU A 373 -7.52 -17.67 -0.87
C LEU A 373 -8.54 -16.53 -0.70
N ALA A 374 -8.06 -15.29 -0.55
CA ALA A 374 -8.93 -14.11 -0.45
C ALA A 374 -9.80 -13.93 -1.71
N LEU A 375 -9.24 -14.13 -2.91
CA LEU A 375 -9.97 -14.08 -4.17
C LEU A 375 -11.06 -15.14 -4.26
N GLN A 376 -10.81 -16.36 -3.78
CA GLN A 376 -11.82 -17.42 -3.80
C GLN A 376 -13.01 -17.06 -2.90
N ILE A 377 -12.75 -16.59 -1.67
CA ILE A 377 -13.78 -16.18 -0.71
C ILE A 377 -14.57 -14.99 -1.26
N TRP A 378 -13.88 -13.96 -1.74
CA TRP A 378 -14.51 -12.79 -2.32
C TRP A 378 -15.35 -13.13 -3.55
N THR A 379 -14.86 -14.02 -4.42
CA THR A 379 -15.60 -14.46 -5.60
C THR A 379 -16.90 -15.16 -5.20
N THR A 380 -16.90 -16.00 -4.15
CA THR A 380 -18.13 -16.61 -3.62
C THR A 380 -19.17 -15.54 -3.25
N ALA A 381 -18.75 -14.46 -2.60
CA ALA A 381 -19.64 -13.35 -2.27
C ALA A 381 -20.16 -12.63 -3.54
N VAL A 382 -19.30 -12.37 -4.53
CA VAL A 382 -19.71 -11.62 -5.73
C VAL A 382 -20.63 -12.41 -6.65
N VAL A 383 -20.32 -13.69 -6.91
CA VAL A 383 -21.12 -14.51 -7.85
C VAL A 383 -22.48 -14.91 -7.28
N SER A 384 -22.71 -14.75 -5.97
CA SER A 384 -24.05 -14.92 -5.38
C SER A 384 -25.06 -13.85 -5.86
N ALA A 385 -24.58 -12.81 -6.55
CA ALA A 385 -25.42 -11.79 -7.17
C ALA A 385 -25.80 -12.13 -8.62
N CYS A 386 -25.23 -13.19 -9.21
CA CYS A 386 -25.63 -13.65 -10.55
C CYS A 386 -27.02 -14.30 -10.50
N ASP A 387 -27.76 -14.16 -11.61
CA ASP A 387 -29.03 -14.87 -11.77
C ASP A 387 -28.83 -16.23 -12.49
N ASP A 388 -27.75 -16.39 -13.27
CA ASP A 388 -27.32 -17.63 -13.94
C ASP A 388 -26.35 -18.45 -13.07
N GLU A 389 -26.84 -19.58 -12.55
CA GLU A 389 -26.06 -20.51 -11.71
C GLU A 389 -24.89 -21.19 -12.46
N GLU A 390 -25.01 -21.39 -13.78
CA GLU A 390 -23.94 -21.99 -14.59
C GLU A 390 -22.79 -21.01 -14.74
N ILE A 391 -23.08 -19.73 -15.00
CA ILE A 391 -22.07 -18.66 -15.03
C ILE A 391 -21.42 -18.52 -13.65
N ALA A 392 -22.21 -18.45 -12.57
CA ALA A 392 -21.69 -18.33 -11.22
C ALA A 392 -20.74 -19.49 -10.86
N GLY A 393 -21.16 -20.74 -11.15
CA GLY A 393 -20.37 -21.94 -10.92
C GLY A 393 -19.07 -21.97 -11.74
N ALA A 394 -19.14 -21.58 -13.02
CA ALA A 394 -17.96 -21.51 -13.89
C ALA A 394 -16.95 -20.48 -13.41
N VAL A 395 -17.39 -19.26 -13.07
CA VAL A 395 -16.52 -18.20 -12.55
C VAL A 395 -15.83 -18.66 -11.27
N LEU A 396 -16.57 -19.22 -10.31
CA LEU A 396 -16.00 -19.70 -9.05
C LEU A 396 -14.96 -20.81 -9.26
N GLY A 397 -15.23 -21.76 -10.16
CA GLY A 397 -14.33 -22.86 -10.49
C GLY A 397 -13.05 -22.43 -11.20
N ASP A 398 -13.11 -21.37 -12.01
CA ASP A 398 -12.00 -20.92 -12.84
C ASP A 398 -10.97 -20.05 -12.10
N VAL A 399 -11.35 -19.36 -11.02
CA VAL A 399 -10.47 -18.42 -10.29
C VAL A 399 -9.08 -18.99 -9.97
N PRO A 400 -8.92 -20.20 -9.39
CA PRO A 400 -7.59 -20.74 -9.07
C PRO A 400 -6.72 -21.00 -10.31
N LYS A 401 -7.33 -21.37 -11.43
CA LYS A 401 -6.61 -21.60 -12.68
C LYS A 401 -6.17 -20.26 -13.28
N ILE A 402 -7.11 -19.33 -13.43
CA ILE A 402 -6.84 -17.99 -13.98
C ILE A 402 -5.79 -17.27 -13.15
N PHE A 403 -5.91 -17.27 -11.82
CA PHE A 403 -4.94 -16.63 -10.95
C PHE A 403 -3.53 -17.19 -11.16
N ARG A 404 -3.36 -18.52 -11.16
CA ARG A 404 -2.04 -19.15 -11.37
C ARG A 404 -1.43 -18.78 -12.72
N GLU A 405 -2.23 -18.79 -13.78
CA GLU A 405 -1.79 -18.41 -15.12
C GLU A 405 -1.34 -16.94 -15.16
N ARG A 406 -2.15 -16.02 -14.62
CA ARG A 406 -1.83 -14.58 -14.58
C ARG A 406 -0.64 -14.28 -13.68
N PHE A 407 -0.59 -14.86 -12.49
CA PHE A 407 0.53 -14.67 -11.56
C PHE A 407 1.83 -15.18 -12.16
N MET A 408 1.84 -16.39 -12.74
CA MET A 408 3.05 -16.92 -13.37
C MET A 408 3.50 -16.10 -14.58
N HIS A 409 2.56 -15.52 -15.34
CA HIS A 409 2.89 -14.58 -16.40
C HIS A 409 3.60 -13.33 -15.85
N HIS A 410 2.98 -12.62 -14.91
CA HIS A 410 3.55 -11.41 -14.31
C HIS A 410 4.87 -11.69 -13.58
N TRP A 411 4.95 -12.80 -12.84
CA TRP A 411 6.15 -13.21 -12.11
C TRP A 411 7.31 -13.60 -13.03
N THR A 412 7.01 -14.21 -14.18
CA THR A 412 8.03 -14.48 -15.20
C THR A 412 8.55 -13.19 -15.80
N GLU A 413 7.69 -12.23 -16.11
CA GLU A 413 8.10 -10.91 -16.61
C GLU A 413 8.95 -10.14 -15.60
N VAL A 414 8.60 -10.18 -14.31
CA VAL A 414 9.41 -9.60 -13.22
C VAL A 414 10.80 -10.22 -13.20
N ARG A 415 10.92 -11.55 -13.11
CA ARG A 415 12.21 -12.24 -13.02
C ARG A 415 13.08 -12.03 -14.25
N LYS A 416 12.47 -12.10 -15.43
CA LYS A 416 13.12 -11.80 -16.72
C LYS A 416 13.79 -10.43 -16.69
N LYS A 417 13.06 -9.40 -16.25
CA LYS A 417 13.57 -8.02 -16.16
C LYS A 417 14.61 -7.84 -15.05
N LYS A 418 14.41 -8.47 -13.88
CA LYS A 418 15.38 -8.42 -12.77
C LYS A 418 16.74 -9.03 -13.15
N LEU A 419 16.75 -10.04 -14.01
CA LEU A 419 17.96 -10.67 -14.57
C LEU A 419 18.50 -9.97 -15.82
N GLY A 420 17.79 -8.98 -16.38
CA GLY A 420 18.21 -8.25 -17.58
C GLY A 420 18.09 -9.04 -18.87
N LEU A 421 17.12 -9.93 -18.96
CA LEU A 421 16.89 -10.78 -20.14
C LEU A 421 15.83 -10.16 -21.05
N SER A 422 16.04 -10.19 -22.37
CA SER A 422 15.04 -9.74 -23.36
C SER A 422 13.92 -10.77 -23.55
N LEU A 423 14.29 -12.05 -23.58
CA LEU A 423 13.41 -13.20 -23.71
C LEU A 423 13.58 -14.16 -22.53
N TRP A 424 12.52 -14.88 -22.20
CA TRP A 424 12.53 -15.89 -21.13
C TRP A 424 12.52 -17.31 -21.72
N ASN A 425 13.50 -18.12 -21.36
CA ASN A 425 13.49 -19.56 -21.60
C ASN A 425 12.86 -20.30 -20.40
N PRO A 426 11.74 -21.01 -20.59
CA PRO A 426 10.98 -21.59 -19.48
C PRO A 426 11.71 -22.72 -18.73
N LYS A 427 12.79 -23.28 -19.29
CA LYS A 427 13.59 -24.33 -18.63
C LYS A 427 14.85 -23.75 -18.00
N SER A 428 15.73 -23.17 -18.80
CA SER A 428 17.04 -22.73 -18.31
C SER A 428 16.93 -21.53 -17.37
N ASP A 429 16.07 -20.55 -17.69
CA ASP A 429 16.01 -19.31 -16.92
C ASP A 429 15.22 -19.53 -15.62
N GLN A 430 14.27 -20.47 -15.63
CA GLN A 430 13.59 -20.95 -14.42
C GLN A 430 14.56 -21.65 -13.46
N GLN A 431 15.45 -22.53 -13.96
CA GLN A 431 16.47 -23.17 -13.14
C GLN A 431 17.47 -22.16 -12.61
N LEU A 432 17.96 -21.25 -13.46
CA LEU A 432 18.89 -20.19 -13.08
C LEU A 432 18.33 -19.32 -11.94
N TRP A 433 17.04 -19.01 -11.98
CA TRP A 433 16.36 -18.29 -10.90
C TRP A 433 16.24 -19.13 -9.63
N ALA A 434 15.84 -20.40 -9.74
CA ALA A 434 15.71 -21.29 -8.58
C ALA A 434 17.05 -21.47 -7.85
N ASP A 435 18.14 -21.62 -8.59
CA ASP A 435 19.49 -21.71 -8.04
C ASP A 435 19.88 -20.40 -7.32
N LEU A 436 19.50 -19.23 -7.87
CA LEU A 436 19.74 -17.93 -7.21
C LEU A 436 18.96 -17.82 -5.89
N GLU A 437 17.69 -18.23 -5.86
CA GLU A 437 16.86 -18.22 -4.65
C GLU A 437 17.44 -19.12 -3.56
N GLU A 438 17.91 -20.32 -3.93
CA GLU A 438 18.59 -21.22 -2.99
C GLU A 438 19.88 -20.59 -2.45
N LEU A 439 20.71 -19.98 -3.32
CA LEU A 439 21.92 -19.29 -2.90
C LEU A 439 21.64 -18.13 -1.95
N MET A 440 20.66 -17.29 -2.24
CA MET A 440 20.27 -16.19 -1.36
C MET A 440 19.77 -16.68 0.00
N SER A 441 18.98 -17.76 0.02
CA SER A 441 18.41 -18.37 1.22
C SER A 441 19.49 -18.97 2.13
N GLU A 442 20.41 -19.72 1.53
CA GLU A 442 21.32 -20.59 2.30
C GLU A 442 22.70 -19.96 2.57
N THR A 443 23.02 -18.82 1.94
CA THR A 443 24.29 -18.11 2.17
C THR A 443 24.40 -17.67 3.63
N PRO A 444 25.48 -18.06 4.35
CA PRO A 444 25.67 -17.70 5.75
C PRO A 444 25.69 -16.20 5.98
N ARG A 445 25.11 -15.76 7.09
CA ARG A 445 24.87 -14.35 7.46
C ARG A 445 23.88 -13.62 6.54
N GLY A 446 23.63 -14.11 5.33
CA GLY A 446 22.59 -13.65 4.41
C GLY A 446 23.07 -12.68 3.34
N VAL A 447 22.20 -12.45 2.36
CA VAL A 447 22.41 -11.54 1.23
C VAL A 447 21.29 -10.50 1.21
N ASP A 448 21.64 -9.25 0.97
CA ASP A 448 20.68 -8.16 0.84
C ASP A 448 19.98 -8.21 -0.52
N TYR A 449 18.65 -8.33 -0.52
CA TYR A 449 17.84 -8.54 -1.73
C TYR A 449 17.98 -7.39 -2.71
N THR A 450 17.79 -6.16 -2.24
CA THR A 450 17.82 -4.96 -3.09
C THR A 450 19.24 -4.69 -3.61
N VAL A 451 20.25 -4.72 -2.74
CA VAL A 451 21.64 -4.45 -3.14
C VAL A 451 22.14 -5.51 -4.11
N LEU A 452 21.79 -6.79 -3.93
CA LEU A 452 22.17 -7.85 -4.86
C LEU A 452 21.68 -7.56 -6.27
N PHE A 453 20.38 -7.29 -6.44
CA PHE A 453 19.81 -7.05 -7.77
C PHE A 453 20.25 -5.71 -8.39
N ALA A 454 20.47 -4.68 -7.56
CA ALA A 454 21.08 -3.43 -8.01
C ALA A 454 22.49 -3.66 -8.55
N ARG A 455 23.35 -4.37 -7.81
CA ARG A 455 24.72 -4.68 -8.21
C ARG A 455 24.83 -5.70 -9.34
N LEU A 456 23.86 -6.62 -9.45
CA LEU A 456 23.82 -7.60 -10.55
C LEU A 456 23.77 -6.92 -11.93
N SER A 457 23.21 -5.72 -12.01
CA SER A 457 23.19 -4.94 -13.26
C SER A 457 24.60 -4.63 -13.79
N GLU A 458 25.57 -4.51 -12.89
CA GLU A 458 26.96 -4.18 -13.21
C GLU A 458 27.78 -5.43 -13.60
N VAL A 459 27.29 -6.65 -13.39
CA VAL A 459 28.03 -7.90 -13.63
C VAL A 459 28.07 -8.26 -15.12
N GLU A 460 29.27 -8.47 -15.65
CA GLU A 460 29.54 -8.89 -17.04
C GLU A 460 30.35 -10.19 -17.13
N ASP A 461 31.18 -10.48 -16.11
CA ASP A 461 32.00 -11.69 -16.04
C ASP A 461 32.02 -12.38 -14.65
N VAL A 462 32.69 -13.52 -14.54
CA VAL A 462 32.76 -14.30 -13.28
C VAL A 462 33.64 -13.63 -12.22
N GLY A 463 34.69 -12.92 -12.63
CA GLY A 463 35.56 -12.12 -11.76
C GLY A 463 34.86 -10.92 -11.12
N ASP A 464 33.75 -10.45 -11.70
CA ASP A 464 32.92 -9.39 -11.13
C ASP A 464 32.21 -9.77 -9.81
N LEU A 465 32.12 -11.06 -9.49
CA LEU A 465 31.49 -11.52 -8.25
C LEU A 465 32.06 -10.79 -7.02
N GLU A 466 33.39 -10.80 -6.88
CA GLU A 466 34.07 -10.23 -5.72
C GLU A 466 34.04 -8.69 -5.75
N LEU A 467 34.17 -8.11 -6.95
CA LEU A 467 34.28 -6.67 -7.15
C LEU A 467 32.94 -5.94 -7.03
N LYS A 468 31.84 -6.58 -7.41
CA LYS A 468 30.53 -5.93 -7.58
C LYS A 468 29.46 -6.48 -6.65
N LEU A 469 29.43 -7.79 -6.38
CA LEU A 469 28.33 -8.40 -5.61
C LEU A 469 28.59 -8.50 -4.10
N PHE A 470 29.83 -8.51 -3.63
CA PHE A 470 30.15 -8.68 -2.20
C PHE A 470 29.54 -7.60 -1.29
N ASP A 471 29.26 -6.41 -1.84
CA ASP A 471 28.50 -5.35 -1.17
C ASP A 471 27.12 -5.83 -0.69
N ALA A 472 26.50 -6.81 -1.34
CA ALA A 472 25.22 -7.38 -0.93
C ALA A 472 25.34 -8.38 0.24
N PHE A 473 26.54 -8.87 0.56
CA PHE A 473 26.72 -10.04 1.44
C PHE A 473 27.07 -9.61 2.86
N TYR A 474 26.17 -9.84 3.82
CA TYR A 474 26.37 -9.44 5.22
C TYR A 474 27.61 -10.09 5.87
N CYS A 475 28.17 -11.15 5.28
CA CYS A 475 29.39 -11.79 5.80
C CYS A 475 30.65 -10.93 5.70
N PHE A 476 30.73 -9.97 4.78
CA PHE A 476 31.88 -9.06 4.64
C PHE A 476 31.82 -7.84 5.56
N GLU A 477 30.69 -7.63 6.25
CA GLU A 477 30.59 -6.56 7.25
C GLU A 477 31.62 -6.78 8.37
N GLY A 478 32.44 -5.75 8.63
CA GLY A 478 33.51 -5.78 9.64
C GLY A 478 34.76 -6.57 9.26
N GLY A 479 35.01 -6.78 7.96
CA GLY A 479 36.21 -7.50 7.47
C GLY A 479 36.09 -9.03 7.51
N GLY A 480 34.87 -9.56 7.52
CA GLY A 480 34.62 -11.00 7.43
C GLY A 480 34.86 -11.58 6.04
N SER A 481 34.59 -12.87 5.87
CA SER A 481 34.79 -13.61 4.62
C SER A 481 33.64 -14.55 4.31
N LEU A 482 33.52 -14.96 3.05
CA LEU A 482 32.64 -16.04 2.61
C LEU A 482 33.40 -17.38 2.63
N ASP A 483 32.78 -18.44 3.16
CA ASP A 483 33.35 -19.79 3.11
C ASP A 483 33.59 -20.22 1.65
N LYS A 484 34.71 -20.92 1.42
CA LYS A 484 35.11 -21.48 0.12
C LYS A 484 33.98 -22.25 -0.57
N LYS A 485 33.17 -23.03 0.16
CA LYS A 485 32.02 -23.75 -0.42
C LYS A 485 31.06 -22.77 -1.10
N TRP A 486 30.63 -21.76 -0.36
CA TRP A 486 29.66 -20.76 -0.86
C TRP A 486 30.26 -19.91 -1.96
N LEU A 487 31.54 -19.54 -1.85
CA LEU A 487 32.24 -18.83 -2.91
C LEU A 487 32.23 -19.62 -4.23
N LEU A 488 32.48 -20.93 -4.20
CA LEU A 488 32.42 -21.77 -5.40
C LEU A 488 31.02 -21.83 -5.99
N LEU A 489 29.99 -22.04 -5.17
CA LEU A 489 28.61 -22.10 -5.65
C LEU A 489 28.15 -20.77 -6.28
N TRP A 490 28.54 -19.63 -5.69
CA TRP A 490 28.27 -18.32 -6.27
C TRP A 490 29.05 -18.09 -7.58
N ARG A 491 30.31 -18.52 -7.67
CA ARG A 491 31.08 -18.45 -8.93
C ARG A 491 30.47 -19.30 -10.03
N ASP A 492 29.99 -20.49 -9.71
CA ASP A 492 29.32 -21.37 -10.66
C ASP A 492 28.02 -20.72 -11.17
N TRP A 493 27.20 -20.18 -10.27
CA TRP A 493 25.97 -19.47 -10.65
C TRP A 493 26.25 -18.22 -11.49
N VAL A 494 27.20 -17.38 -11.08
CA VAL A 494 27.60 -16.20 -11.87
C VAL A 494 28.15 -16.63 -13.23
N GLY A 495 28.88 -17.75 -13.32
CA GLY A 495 29.33 -18.33 -14.58
C GLY A 495 28.17 -18.70 -15.51
N CYS A 496 27.16 -19.39 -14.99
CA CYS A 496 25.93 -19.71 -15.71
C CYS A 496 25.18 -18.44 -16.15
N TYR A 497 25.03 -17.47 -15.25
CA TYR A 497 24.38 -16.19 -15.54
C TYR A 497 25.11 -15.40 -16.63
N CYS A 498 26.44 -15.26 -16.52
CA CYS A 498 27.28 -14.60 -17.51
C CYS A 498 27.20 -15.29 -18.88
N GLY A 499 27.21 -16.63 -18.89
CA GLY A 499 26.99 -17.41 -20.11
C GLY A 499 25.63 -17.12 -20.75
N ARG A 500 24.57 -16.95 -19.95
CA ARG A 500 23.22 -16.65 -20.40
C ARG A 500 23.06 -15.23 -20.96
N ILE A 501 23.69 -14.23 -20.34
CA ILE A 501 23.58 -12.82 -20.76
C ILE A 501 24.46 -12.45 -21.96
N ARG A 502 25.42 -13.30 -22.36
CA ARG A 502 26.21 -13.10 -23.60
C ARG A 502 25.35 -12.98 -24.87
N ASN A 503 24.12 -13.50 -24.82
CA ASN A 503 23.16 -13.40 -25.91
C ASN A 503 22.33 -12.11 -25.87
N GLU A 504 22.48 -11.29 -24.83
CA GLU A 504 21.78 -10.02 -24.66
C GLU A 504 22.64 -8.86 -25.16
N VAL A 505 22.01 -7.78 -25.60
CA VAL A 505 22.71 -6.53 -25.94
C VAL A 505 23.01 -5.80 -24.63
N PRO A 506 24.29 -5.45 -24.31
CA PRO A 506 24.66 -4.88 -23.02
C PRO A 506 23.90 -3.59 -22.66
N GLU A 507 23.73 -2.69 -23.62
CA GLU A 507 23.02 -1.42 -23.40
C GLU A 507 21.54 -1.63 -23.06
N ASP A 508 20.88 -2.56 -23.76
CA ASP A 508 19.48 -2.89 -23.50
C ASP A 508 19.31 -3.61 -22.17
N ARG A 509 20.20 -4.55 -21.85
CA ARG A 509 20.26 -5.23 -20.55
C ARG A 509 20.37 -4.22 -19.41
N ALA A 510 21.32 -3.27 -19.50
CA ALA A 510 21.51 -2.24 -18.49
C ALA A 510 20.23 -1.42 -18.30
N LYS A 511 19.61 -0.94 -19.39
CA LYS A 511 18.34 -0.19 -19.34
C LYS A 511 17.19 -0.99 -18.71
N ILE A 512 17.09 -2.29 -19.01
CA ILE A 512 16.06 -3.17 -18.43
C ILE A 512 16.27 -3.30 -16.92
N MET A 513 17.51 -3.55 -16.49
CA MET A 513 17.83 -3.79 -15.09
C MET A 513 17.73 -2.52 -14.25
N THR A 514 18.25 -1.38 -14.73
CA THR A 514 18.18 -0.11 -13.99
C THR A 514 16.74 0.33 -13.75
N ARG A 515 15.80 0.03 -14.65
CA ARG A 515 14.37 0.31 -14.47
C ARG A 515 13.61 -0.68 -13.59
N SER A 516 14.20 -1.85 -13.33
CA SER A 516 13.51 -2.96 -12.67
C SER A 516 14.04 -3.26 -11.27
N ASN A 517 15.32 -2.98 -11.04
CA ASN A 517 16.03 -3.22 -9.80
C ASN A 517 16.31 -1.86 -9.13
N PRO A 518 15.53 -1.50 -8.10
CA PRO A 518 15.76 -0.24 -7.41
C PRO A 518 17.07 -0.29 -6.63
N ARG A 519 17.70 0.88 -6.47
CA ARG A 519 18.86 1.07 -5.60
C ARG A 519 18.43 1.50 -4.20
N ILE A 520 17.31 2.21 -4.12
CA ILE A 520 16.75 2.76 -2.89
C ILE A 520 15.36 2.15 -2.66
N ILE A 521 15.14 1.68 -1.44
CA ILE A 521 13.83 1.27 -0.92
C ILE A 521 13.63 1.95 0.44
N PRO A 522 12.39 2.15 0.91
CA PRO A 522 12.15 2.70 2.24
C PRO A 522 12.45 1.62 3.28
N ARG A 523 13.74 1.43 3.57
CA ARG A 523 14.26 0.43 4.50
C ARG A 523 13.66 0.63 5.88
N ASN A 524 13.51 -0.45 6.64
CA ASN A 524 12.81 -0.40 7.92
C ASN A 524 13.55 0.49 8.92
N TRP A 525 14.88 0.46 8.89
CA TRP A 525 15.73 1.31 9.73
C TRP A 525 15.67 2.79 9.34
N MET A 526 15.52 3.11 8.06
CA MET A 526 15.33 4.50 7.60
C MET A 526 14.00 5.05 8.14
N MET A 527 12.92 4.27 8.02
CA MET A 527 11.63 4.67 8.59
C MET A 527 11.71 4.85 10.11
N TYR A 528 12.45 3.98 10.80
CA TYR A 528 12.73 4.10 12.25
C TYR A 528 13.40 5.42 12.61
N GLU A 529 14.48 5.76 11.91
CA GLU A 529 15.19 7.02 12.15
C GLU A 529 14.28 8.22 11.89
N CYS A 530 13.51 8.20 10.80
CA CYS A 530 12.61 9.29 10.45
C CYS A 530 11.56 9.56 11.52
N TYR A 531 10.84 8.53 12.00
CA TYR A 531 9.83 8.78 13.02
C TYR A 531 10.44 9.10 14.39
N THR A 532 11.62 8.58 14.70
CA THR A 532 12.30 8.86 15.98
C THR A 532 12.74 10.33 16.03
N ALA A 533 13.34 10.83 14.95
CA ALA A 533 13.73 12.23 14.83
C ALA A 533 12.50 13.17 14.81
N ALA A 534 11.41 12.75 14.15
CA ALA A 534 10.19 13.56 14.08
C ALA A 534 9.48 13.73 15.44
N GLU A 535 9.60 12.78 16.37
CA GLU A 535 9.12 12.95 17.76
C GLU A 535 9.90 14.06 18.49
N GLU A 536 11.17 14.29 18.14
CA GLU A 536 12.00 15.39 18.62
C GLU A 536 11.86 16.66 17.76
N SER A 537 10.87 16.69 16.85
CA SER A 537 10.60 17.79 15.90
C SER A 537 11.72 18.03 14.87
N ASP A 538 12.63 17.08 14.65
CA ASP A 538 13.60 17.10 13.56
C ASP A 538 13.03 16.36 12.33
N LEU A 539 12.71 17.13 11.29
CA LEU A 539 12.13 16.61 10.04
C LEU A 539 13.17 16.41 8.94
N SER A 540 14.44 16.76 9.16
CA SER A 540 15.49 16.74 8.13
C SER A 540 15.69 15.35 7.53
N LEU A 541 15.63 14.30 8.37
CA LEU A 541 15.73 12.91 7.93
C LEU A 541 14.54 12.46 7.09
N LEU A 542 13.34 12.89 7.47
CA LEU A 542 12.11 12.56 6.73
C LEU A 542 12.13 13.24 5.35
N GLU A 543 12.49 14.52 5.29
CA GLU A 543 12.60 15.28 4.03
C GLU A 543 13.66 14.66 3.10
N ALA A 544 14.86 14.37 3.62
CA ALA A 544 15.92 13.73 2.84
C ALA A 544 15.53 12.34 2.34
N THR A 545 14.83 11.56 3.16
CA THR A 545 14.35 10.22 2.76
C THR A 545 13.28 10.31 1.68
N MET A 546 12.32 11.24 1.79
CA MET A 546 11.32 11.44 0.74
C MET A 546 11.97 11.87 -0.57
N GLU A 547 12.95 12.79 -0.54
CA GLU A 547 13.67 13.21 -1.75
C GLU A 547 14.44 12.04 -2.39
N ALA A 548 15.12 11.22 -1.58
CA ALA A 548 15.82 10.04 -2.09
C ALA A 548 14.87 9.02 -2.74
N LEU A 549 13.64 8.88 -2.22
CA LEU A 549 12.63 7.98 -2.75
C LEU A 549 11.96 8.49 -4.03
N GLU A 550 12.08 9.77 -4.41
CA GLU A 550 11.51 10.29 -5.67
C GLU A 550 12.17 9.66 -6.91
N SER A 551 13.42 9.19 -6.78
CA SER A 551 14.24 8.65 -7.86
C SER A 551 14.94 7.33 -7.46
N PRO A 552 14.19 6.26 -7.13
CA PRO A 552 14.78 5.06 -6.50
C PRO A 552 15.62 4.21 -7.47
N TYR A 553 15.57 4.52 -8.77
CA TYR A 553 16.27 3.82 -9.86
C TYR A 553 17.40 4.64 -10.48
N ASP A 554 17.49 5.95 -10.20
CA ASP A 554 18.42 6.82 -10.90
C ASP A 554 19.88 6.53 -10.50
N GLU A 555 20.79 6.74 -11.46
CA GLU A 555 22.21 6.76 -11.19
C GLU A 555 22.64 8.07 -10.52
N VAL A 556 23.72 8.00 -9.73
CA VAL A 556 24.43 9.17 -9.19
C VAL A 556 24.97 10.07 -10.34
N SER A 557 25.04 9.54 -11.56
CA SER A 557 25.44 10.26 -12.78
C SER A 557 24.45 11.34 -13.23
N SER A 558 23.23 11.39 -12.66
CA SER A 558 22.24 12.46 -12.86
C SER A 558 22.66 13.84 -12.30
N GLY A 559 23.84 13.93 -11.67
CA GLY A 559 24.38 15.16 -11.10
C GLY A 559 23.80 15.52 -9.73
N LYS A 560 22.80 14.79 -9.25
CA LYS A 560 22.36 14.81 -7.86
C LYS A 560 23.12 13.73 -7.09
N HIS A 561 23.99 14.14 -6.16
CA HIS A 561 24.62 13.20 -5.23
C HIS A 561 23.56 12.67 -4.26
N VAL A 562 23.21 11.39 -4.41
CA VAL A 562 22.43 10.67 -3.40
C VAL A 562 23.38 10.26 -2.29
N ASP A 563 23.06 10.62 -1.05
CA ASP A 563 23.83 10.21 0.13
C ASP A 563 23.97 8.68 0.19
N ASP A 564 25.20 8.19 0.36
CA ASP A 564 25.55 6.76 0.41
C ASP A 564 24.73 6.00 1.47
N ARG A 565 24.18 6.68 2.48
CA ARG A 565 23.27 6.07 3.46
C ARG A 565 22.04 5.43 2.83
N PHE A 566 21.58 5.90 1.68
CA PHE A 566 20.38 5.37 1.01
C PHE A 566 20.68 4.12 0.18
N LEU A 567 21.96 3.90 -0.12
CA LEU A 567 22.46 2.79 -0.94
C LEU A 567 23.00 1.62 -0.11
N ARG A 568 23.27 1.85 1.18
CA ARG A 568 23.82 0.83 2.08
C ARG A 568 22.75 -0.15 2.59
N ARG A 569 23.25 -1.32 3.00
CA ARG A 569 22.51 -2.34 3.77
C ARG A 569 22.13 -1.82 5.17
N THR A 570 21.27 -2.57 5.85
CA THR A 570 20.90 -2.31 7.24
C THR A 570 22.13 -2.34 8.16
N PRO A 571 22.45 -1.22 8.84
CA PRO A 571 23.57 -1.18 9.78
C PRO A 571 23.36 -2.14 10.96
N ARG A 572 24.45 -2.67 11.50
CA ARG A 572 24.42 -3.66 12.59
C ARG A 572 23.63 -3.21 13.83
N GLU A 573 23.67 -1.93 14.20
CA GLU A 573 22.92 -1.39 15.35
C GLU A 573 21.39 -1.41 15.17
N TYR A 574 20.91 -1.60 13.95
CA TYR A 574 19.49 -1.76 13.63
C TYR A 574 19.10 -3.24 13.46
N GLN A 575 20.06 -4.16 13.43
CA GLN A 575 19.72 -5.58 13.43
C GLN A 575 19.02 -5.91 14.77
N ASP A 576 17.79 -6.44 14.70
CA ASP A 576 16.96 -6.83 15.84
C ASP A 576 16.42 -5.70 16.74
N LYS A 577 16.43 -4.44 16.28
CA LYS A 577 15.93 -3.29 17.06
C LYS A 577 14.39 -3.24 17.14
N PRO A 578 13.79 -3.02 18.34
CA PRO A 578 12.37 -2.67 18.48
C PRO A 578 11.94 -1.45 17.67
N GLY A 579 10.70 -1.45 17.18
CA GLY A 579 10.18 -0.39 16.32
C GLY A 579 10.48 -0.56 14.83
N LEU A 580 11.27 -1.55 14.43
CA LEU A 580 11.46 -1.94 13.02
C LEU A 580 10.31 -2.84 12.53
N ALA A 581 10.42 -3.36 11.29
CA ALA A 581 9.46 -4.26 10.64
C ALA A 581 8.73 -5.26 11.57
N PHE A 582 9.48 -5.91 12.46
CA PHE A 582 8.99 -6.98 13.34
C PHE A 582 8.42 -6.47 14.67
N LEU A 583 8.49 -5.17 14.94
CA LEU A 583 8.31 -4.59 16.27
C LEU A 583 7.65 -3.19 16.20
N SER A 584 6.85 -2.90 15.16
CA SER A 584 6.17 -1.60 14.93
C SER A 584 4.65 -1.69 15.02
#